data_AF-A0A350YE87-F1
#
_entry.id   AF-A0A350YE87-F1
#
_cell.length_a   1.000
_cell.length_b   1.000
_cell.length_c   1.000
_cell.angle_alpha   90.00
_cell.angle_beta   90.00
_cell.angle_gamma   90.00
#
_symmetry.space_group_name_H-M   'P 1'
#
loop_
_entity.id
_entity.type
_entity.pdbx_description
1 polymer ?
#
loop_
_entity_poly.entity_id
_entity_poly.type
_entity_poly.pdbx_seq_one_letter_code
_entity_poly.pdbx_strand_id
1 'polypeptide(L)'
;MKRRSRSSVRDTSPPQPSLLNPTTLAILGSVFAIGVGVGIAFSSTATLNPENVASREVIDRSAPNPELCIQYGASAMVTDMRVFVTLNPFNVYVTQPSMRPGCVLRRNNWAILEQKKLVSPEQVRDCKNRMNTFGFTGPLEGSPEIECIYQNEAADNFFLTQPGTVGPKPETDKF
;
A
#
# COMPACT_ATOMS: atom_id res chain seq x y z
N MET A 1 -17.24 9.70 92.37
CA MET A 1 -18.09 10.23 91.28
C MET A 1 -17.56 11.61 90.93
N LYS A 2 -17.05 11.90 89.72
CA LYS A 2 -17.83 12.34 88.56
C LYS A 2 -16.93 12.31 87.31
N ARG A 3 -17.22 11.41 86.36
CA ARG A 3 -16.51 11.30 85.07
C ARG A 3 -16.79 12.55 84.23
N ARG A 4 -15.76 13.28 83.80
CA ARG A 4 -15.87 14.38 82.83
C ARG A 4 -15.98 13.80 81.42
N SER A 5 -17.10 14.07 80.77
CA SER A 5 -17.43 13.63 79.41
C SER A 5 -16.50 14.29 78.38
N ARG A 6 -15.92 13.49 77.47
CA ARG A 6 -15.20 13.98 76.28
C ARG A 6 -16.23 14.59 75.30
N SER A 7 -16.06 15.86 74.93
CA SER A 7 -16.77 16.47 73.81
C SER A 7 -16.12 16.04 72.50
N SER A 8 -16.89 15.37 71.64
CA SER A 8 -16.54 15.10 70.25
C SER A 8 -16.57 16.41 69.47
N VAL A 9 -15.41 16.86 68.98
CA VAL A 9 -15.31 17.93 67.99
C VAL A 9 -15.71 17.31 66.65
N ARG A 10 -16.85 17.74 66.09
CA ARG A 10 -17.24 17.41 64.73
C ARG A 10 -16.41 18.24 63.76
N ASP A 11 -15.69 17.56 62.87
CA ASP A 11 -15.11 18.12 61.66
C ASP A 11 -16.17 18.91 60.87
N THR A 12 -15.84 20.13 60.49
CA THR A 12 -16.56 20.89 59.48
C THR A 12 -15.56 21.29 58.41
N SER A 13 -15.38 20.43 57.40
CA SER A 13 -14.67 20.78 56.17
C SER A 13 -15.55 21.75 55.35
N PRO A 14 -14.98 22.78 54.69
CA PRO A 14 -15.75 23.67 53.84
C PRO A 14 -16.23 22.92 52.58
N PRO A 15 -17.40 23.27 52.01
CA PRO A 15 -17.91 22.64 50.81
C PRO A 15 -16.98 22.97 49.63
N GLN A 16 -16.40 21.93 49.03
CA GLN A 16 -15.70 22.09 47.74
C GLN A 16 -16.72 22.50 46.67
N PRO A 17 -16.38 23.44 45.78
CA PRO A 17 -17.26 23.81 44.68
C PRO A 17 -17.41 22.60 43.75
N SER A 18 -18.63 22.07 43.66
CA SER A 18 -19.00 21.04 42.69
C SER A 18 -18.92 21.64 41.27
N LEU A 19 -17.76 21.49 40.63
CA LEU A 19 -17.49 22.02 39.29
C LEU A 19 -18.27 21.33 38.16
N LEU A 20 -19.14 20.36 38.47
CA LEU A 20 -19.90 19.61 37.47
C LEU A 20 -21.38 19.61 37.84
N ASN A 21 -22.08 20.65 37.38
CA ASN A 21 -23.53 20.64 37.39
C ASN A 21 -24.01 19.49 36.50
N PRO A 22 -25.04 18.72 36.92
CA PRO A 22 -25.56 17.60 36.12
C PRO A 22 -26.05 18.04 34.74
N THR A 23 -26.50 19.30 34.63
CA THR A 23 -26.86 19.95 33.37
C THR A 23 -25.66 20.12 32.44
N THR A 24 -24.51 20.56 32.96
CA THR A 24 -23.27 20.70 32.19
C THR A 24 -22.75 19.35 31.71
N LEU A 25 -22.85 18.31 32.54
CA LEU A 25 -22.45 16.95 32.16
C LEU A 25 -23.34 16.38 31.04
N ALA A 26 -24.65 16.61 31.11
CA ALA A 26 -25.59 16.20 30.07
C ALA A 26 -25.32 16.89 28.72
N ILE A 27 -25.00 18.19 28.75
CA ILE A 27 -24.66 18.96 27.55
C ILE A 27 -23.36 18.41 26.93
N LEU A 28 -22.31 18.20 27.71
CA LEU A 28 -21.05 17.65 27.21
C LEU A 28 -21.21 16.23 26.65
N GLY A 29 -22.00 15.38 27.31
CA GLY A 29 -22.34 14.04 26.82
C GLY A 29 -23.08 14.07 25.48
N SER A 30 -24.04 14.99 25.32
CA SER A 30 -24.78 15.13 24.06
C SER A 30 -23.90 15.60 22.90
N VAL A 31 -23.04 16.61 23.13
CA VAL A 31 -22.12 17.13 22.11
C VAL A 31 -21.11 16.06 21.71
N PHE A 32 -20.62 15.28 22.67
CA PHE A 32 -19.72 14.17 22.39
C PHE A 32 -20.40 13.06 21.58
N ALA A 33 -21.61 12.65 21.94
CA ALA A 33 -22.36 11.62 21.21
C ALA A 33 -22.69 12.06 19.77
N ILE A 34 -23.07 13.33 19.59
CA ILE A 34 -23.30 13.91 18.25
C ILE A 34 -21.97 13.98 17.48
N GLY A 35 -20.87 14.42 18.10
CA GLY A 35 -19.55 14.47 17.49
C GLY A 35 -19.06 13.11 17.00
N VAL A 36 -19.25 12.05 17.81
CA VAL A 36 -18.93 10.67 17.43
C VAL A 36 -19.85 10.18 16.31
N GLY A 37 -21.16 10.42 16.40
CA GLY A 37 -22.11 10.01 15.36
C GLY A 37 -21.84 10.67 14.01
N VAL A 38 -21.54 11.97 14.03
CA VAL A 38 -21.16 12.75 12.84
C VAL A 38 -19.80 12.29 12.30
N GLY A 39 -18.82 12.08 13.19
CA GLY A 39 -17.50 11.55 12.83
C GLY A 39 -17.59 10.19 12.13
N ILE A 40 -18.37 9.26 12.68
CA ILE A 40 -18.59 7.94 12.06
C ILE A 40 -19.30 8.10 10.71
N ALA A 41 -20.33 8.94 10.60
CA ALA A 41 -21.03 9.16 9.33
C ALA A 41 -20.11 9.71 8.24
N PHE A 42 -19.26 10.70 8.56
CA PHE A 42 -18.27 11.25 7.60
C PHE A 42 -17.11 10.29 7.32
N SER A 43 -16.62 9.54 8.30
CA SER A 43 -15.61 8.49 8.08
C SER A 43 -16.14 7.33 7.23
N SER A 44 -17.44 7.06 7.31
CA SER A 44 -18.11 6.00 6.51
C SER A 44 -18.37 6.44 5.07
N THR A 45 -18.51 7.75 4.82
CA THR A 45 -18.63 8.33 3.48
C THR A 45 -17.30 8.83 2.95
N ALA A 46 -16.17 8.22 3.35
CA ALA A 46 -14.95 8.33 2.58
C ALA A 46 -15.20 7.70 1.21
N THR A 47 -15.70 8.50 0.27
CA THR A 47 -15.59 8.24 -1.16
C THR A 47 -14.11 8.13 -1.43
N LEU A 48 -13.59 6.91 -1.37
CA LEU A 48 -12.29 6.54 -1.89
C LEU A 48 -12.39 6.79 -3.39
N ASN A 49 -12.09 8.02 -3.81
CA ASN A 49 -11.81 8.28 -5.21
C ASN A 49 -10.73 7.26 -5.61
N PRO A 50 -10.99 6.41 -6.62
CA PRO A 50 -10.08 5.33 -7.01
C PRO A 50 -8.75 5.83 -7.61
N GLU A 51 -8.50 7.14 -7.60
CA GLU A 51 -7.24 7.75 -8.00
C GLU A 51 -6.13 7.61 -6.95
N ASN A 52 -6.45 7.22 -5.71
CA ASN A 52 -5.45 6.97 -4.68
C ASN A 52 -5.01 5.51 -4.67
N VAL A 53 -3.87 5.24 -5.32
CA VAL A 53 -3.05 4.02 -5.17
C VAL A 53 -2.40 3.90 -3.78
N ALA A 54 -3.14 4.24 -2.72
CA ALA A 54 -2.61 4.52 -1.38
C ALA A 54 -2.39 3.27 -0.51
N SER A 55 -2.68 2.06 -1.00
CA SER A 55 -2.49 0.84 -0.21
C SER A 55 -2.01 -0.31 -1.08
N ARG A 56 -0.88 -0.91 -0.70
CA ARG A 56 -0.35 -2.16 -1.29
C ARG A 56 -1.43 -3.23 -1.41
N GLU A 57 -2.30 -3.32 -0.41
CA GLU A 57 -3.47 -4.21 -0.41
C GLU A 57 -4.42 -3.98 -1.60
N VAL A 58 -4.66 -2.73 -2.02
CA VAL A 58 -5.53 -2.43 -3.17
C VAL A 58 -4.87 -2.89 -4.46
N ILE A 59 -3.55 -2.77 -4.54
CA ILE A 59 -2.75 -3.16 -5.72
C ILE A 59 -2.68 -4.69 -5.81
N ASP A 60 -2.41 -5.34 -4.67
CA ASP A 60 -2.35 -6.80 -4.55
C ASP A 60 -3.70 -7.45 -4.89
N ARG A 61 -4.82 -6.87 -4.42
CA ARG A 61 -6.17 -7.36 -4.75
C ARG A 61 -6.60 -7.08 -6.18
N SER A 62 -6.10 -6.00 -6.77
CA SER A 62 -6.45 -5.63 -8.15
C SER A 62 -5.57 -6.34 -9.18
N ALA A 63 -4.50 -7.02 -8.75
CA ALA A 63 -3.61 -7.76 -9.63
C ALA A 63 -4.37 -8.85 -10.40
N PRO A 64 -4.01 -9.10 -11.67
CA PRO A 64 -4.57 -10.22 -12.40
C PRO A 64 -4.16 -11.54 -11.72
N ASN A 65 -5.14 -12.39 -11.42
CA ASN A 65 -4.95 -13.65 -10.68
C ASN A 65 -4.16 -13.44 -9.37
N PRO A 66 -4.75 -12.77 -8.36
CA PRO A 66 -4.02 -12.28 -7.19
C PRO A 66 -3.34 -13.40 -6.38
N GLU A 67 -3.97 -14.57 -6.24
CA GLU A 67 -3.40 -15.72 -5.54
C GLU A 67 -2.14 -16.25 -6.25
N LEU A 68 -2.20 -16.36 -7.58
CA LEU A 68 -1.07 -16.77 -8.40
C LEU A 68 0.04 -15.72 -8.31
N CYS A 69 -0.33 -14.45 -8.40
CA CYS A 69 0.64 -13.37 -8.38
C CYS A 69 1.40 -13.29 -7.06
N ILE A 70 0.72 -13.45 -5.93
CA ILE A 70 1.34 -13.48 -4.60
C ILE A 70 2.24 -14.72 -4.45
N GLN A 71 1.82 -15.88 -4.97
CA GLN A 71 2.57 -17.13 -4.81
C GLN A 71 3.81 -17.23 -5.71
N TYR A 72 3.69 -16.78 -6.95
CA TYR A 72 4.69 -17.03 -8.00
C TYR A 72 5.38 -15.77 -8.51
N GLY A 73 5.01 -14.59 -8.01
CA GLY A 73 5.42 -13.29 -8.51
C GLY A 73 5.34 -12.17 -7.47
N ALA A 74 5.01 -10.99 -7.96
CA ALA A 74 4.65 -9.79 -7.21
C ALA A 74 3.63 -8.97 -8.00
N SER A 75 2.67 -8.35 -7.30
CA SER A 75 1.75 -7.40 -7.92
C SER A 75 2.51 -6.19 -8.47
N ALA A 76 2.04 -5.66 -9.59
CA ALA A 76 2.69 -4.56 -10.27
C ALA A 76 1.66 -3.55 -10.80
N MET A 77 2.11 -2.31 -10.94
CA MET A 77 1.41 -1.30 -11.71
C MET A 77 2.10 -1.17 -13.06
N VAL A 78 1.42 -1.58 -14.11
CA VAL A 78 1.89 -1.41 -15.48
C VAL A 78 1.50 -0.01 -15.94
N THR A 79 2.48 0.74 -16.43
CA THR A 79 2.30 2.14 -16.85
C THR A 79 2.62 2.27 -18.33
N ASP A 80 1.61 2.62 -19.11
CA ASP A 80 1.74 2.86 -20.54
C ASP A 80 1.88 4.37 -20.78
N MET A 81 3.05 4.80 -21.27
CA MET A 81 3.30 6.19 -21.67
C MET A 81 4.15 6.25 -22.93
N ARG A 82 3.97 7.31 -23.72
CA ARG A 82 4.79 7.57 -24.90
C ARG A 82 5.72 8.73 -24.61
N VAL A 83 7.00 8.53 -24.93
CA VAL A 83 8.04 9.55 -24.86
C VAL A 83 8.38 9.96 -26.29
N PHE A 84 8.19 11.24 -26.60
CA PHE A 84 8.55 11.82 -27.89
C PHE A 84 9.83 12.62 -27.75
N VAL A 85 10.85 12.27 -28.54
CA VAL A 85 12.12 13.00 -28.59
C VAL A 85 12.26 13.62 -29.98
N THR A 86 12.29 14.95 -30.05
CA THR A 86 12.61 15.68 -31.28
C THR A 86 14.10 15.97 -31.32
N LEU A 87 14.72 15.98 -32.51
CA LEU A 87 16.16 16.23 -32.67
C LEU A 87 16.48 17.63 -33.23
N ASN A 88 15.48 18.34 -33.75
CA ASN A 88 15.65 19.70 -34.26
C ASN A 88 14.32 20.48 -34.24
N PRO A 89 14.09 21.36 -33.26
CA PRO A 89 14.89 21.56 -32.04
C PRO A 89 14.84 20.34 -31.11
N PHE A 90 15.84 20.16 -30.24
CA PHE A 90 15.84 19.04 -29.28
C PHE A 90 14.83 19.27 -28.15
N ASN A 91 13.78 18.46 -28.08
CA ASN A 91 12.75 18.51 -27.03
C ASN A 91 12.28 17.11 -26.65
N VAL A 92 11.78 16.97 -25.42
CA VAL A 92 11.19 15.73 -24.90
C VAL A 92 9.78 16.00 -24.40
N TYR A 93 8.81 15.23 -24.86
CA TYR A 93 7.41 15.29 -24.42
C TYR A 93 6.94 13.93 -23.93
N VAL A 94 6.07 13.91 -22.93
CA VAL A 94 5.50 12.68 -22.36
C VAL A 94 3.98 12.79 -22.38
N THR A 95 3.30 11.71 -22.76
CA THR A 95 1.83 11.66 -22.71
C THR A 95 1.33 11.45 -21.28
N GLN A 96 0.06 11.74 -21.05
CA GLN A 96 -0.59 11.29 -19.81
C GLN A 96 -0.46 9.75 -19.70
N PRO A 97 0.11 9.22 -18.60
CA PRO A 97 0.28 7.79 -18.44
C PRO A 97 -1.05 7.11 -18.14
N SER A 98 -1.27 5.93 -18.73
CA SER A 98 -2.36 5.03 -18.34
C SER A 98 -1.81 3.97 -17.37
N MET A 99 -2.48 3.75 -16.25
CA MET A 99 -2.07 2.76 -15.25
C MET A 99 -3.02 1.55 -15.26
N ARG A 100 -2.45 0.35 -15.31
CA ARG A 100 -3.18 -0.93 -15.28
C ARG A 100 -2.59 -1.84 -14.22
N PRO A 101 -3.41 -2.64 -13.50
CA PRO A 101 -2.88 -3.66 -12.63
C PRO A 101 -2.21 -4.76 -13.46
N GLY A 102 -1.08 -5.25 -12.97
CA GLY A 102 -0.34 -6.34 -13.58
C GLY A 102 0.32 -7.22 -12.54
N CYS A 103 0.97 -8.26 -13.03
CA CYS A 103 1.74 -9.18 -12.21
C CYS A 103 3.09 -9.43 -12.86
N VAL A 104 4.16 -9.40 -12.06
CA VAL A 104 5.51 -9.76 -12.49
C VAL A 104 5.85 -11.11 -11.87
N LEU A 105 6.11 -12.12 -12.71
CA LEU A 105 6.51 -13.44 -12.24
C LEU A 105 7.97 -13.43 -11.78
N ARG A 106 8.30 -14.33 -10.86
CA ARG A 106 9.69 -14.63 -10.51
C ARG A 106 10.34 -15.41 -11.66
N ARG A 107 11.64 -15.21 -11.84
CA ARG A 107 12.44 -15.86 -12.90
C ARG A 107 12.38 -17.39 -12.92
N ASN A 108 12.04 -18.04 -11.80
CA ASN A 108 11.96 -19.49 -11.70
C ASN A 108 10.53 -20.04 -11.89
N ASN A 109 9.51 -19.18 -11.99
CA ASN A 109 8.10 -19.57 -11.97
C ASN A 109 7.36 -19.36 -13.30
N TRP A 110 8.03 -18.98 -14.39
CA TRP A 110 7.41 -18.76 -15.70
C TRP A 110 6.84 -20.03 -16.34
N ALA A 111 7.23 -21.22 -15.86
CA ALA A 111 6.70 -22.51 -16.35
C ALA A 111 5.17 -22.58 -16.25
N ILE A 112 4.55 -21.79 -15.37
CA ILE A 112 3.09 -21.67 -15.29
C ILE A 112 2.45 -21.12 -16.56
N LEU A 113 3.14 -20.20 -17.26
CA LEU A 113 2.66 -19.62 -18.51
C LEU A 113 2.79 -20.63 -19.66
N GLU A 114 3.88 -21.40 -19.69
CA GLU A 114 4.10 -22.46 -20.69
C GLU A 114 3.09 -23.60 -20.51
N GLN A 115 2.83 -24.03 -19.27
CA GLN A 115 1.83 -25.06 -18.95
C GLN A 115 0.43 -24.65 -19.38
N LYS A 116 0.08 -23.37 -19.21
CA LYS A 116 -1.18 -22.78 -19.68
C LYS A 116 -1.19 -22.48 -21.18
N LYS A 117 -0.10 -22.76 -21.91
CA LYS A 117 0.09 -22.47 -23.35
C LYS A 117 -0.09 -21.00 -23.72
N LEU A 118 0.23 -20.11 -22.79
CA LEU A 118 0.15 -18.66 -23.00
C LEU A 118 1.43 -18.07 -23.60
N VAL A 119 2.53 -18.83 -23.52
CA VAL A 119 3.81 -18.54 -24.17
C VAL A 119 4.35 -19.81 -24.82
N SER A 120 5.07 -19.64 -25.93
CA SER A 120 5.76 -20.74 -26.61
C SER A 120 7.12 -21.06 -25.96
N PRO A 121 7.63 -22.30 -26.12
CA PRO A 121 8.97 -22.67 -25.65
C PRO A 121 10.08 -21.77 -26.22
N GLU A 122 9.92 -21.30 -27.45
CA GLU A 122 10.85 -20.39 -28.10
C GLU A 122 10.85 -19.01 -27.42
N GLN A 123 9.67 -18.43 -27.16
CA GLN A 123 9.54 -17.15 -26.44
C GLN A 123 10.14 -17.22 -25.04
N VAL A 124 9.92 -18.34 -24.34
CA VAL A 124 10.52 -18.62 -23.03
C VAL A 124 12.04 -18.60 -23.13
N ARG A 125 12.60 -19.36 -24.07
CA ARG A 125 14.05 -19.48 -24.24
C ARG A 125 14.68 -18.13 -24.55
N ASP A 126 14.09 -17.38 -25.47
CA ASP A 126 14.61 -16.08 -25.90
C ASP A 126 14.55 -15.04 -24.78
N CYS A 127 13.48 -15.07 -23.97
CA CYS A 127 13.36 -14.22 -22.79
C CYS A 127 14.39 -14.59 -21.71
N LYS A 128 14.54 -15.88 -21.40
CA LYS A 128 15.45 -16.39 -20.37
C LYS A 128 16.91 -16.07 -20.67
N ASN A 129 17.33 -16.14 -21.92
CA ASN A 129 18.71 -15.89 -22.34
C ASN A 129 19.21 -14.47 -21.99
N ARG A 130 18.31 -13.54 -21.68
CA ARG A 130 18.63 -12.14 -21.36
C ARG A 130 18.48 -11.80 -19.88
N MET A 131 18.37 -12.79 -18.99
CA MET A 131 18.09 -12.61 -17.55
C MET A 131 16.77 -11.84 -17.28
N ASN A 132 15.84 -11.89 -18.23
CA ASN A 132 14.53 -11.26 -18.12
C ASN A 132 13.55 -12.14 -17.32
N THR A 133 12.40 -11.57 -16.98
CA THR A 133 11.25 -12.28 -16.44
C THR A 133 9.99 -11.96 -17.26
N PHE A 134 8.86 -12.58 -16.93
CA PHE A 134 7.59 -12.30 -17.57
C PHE A 134 6.70 -11.43 -16.68
N GLY A 135 6.12 -10.40 -17.27
CA GLY A 135 5.04 -9.62 -16.71
C GLY A 135 3.76 -9.88 -17.49
N PHE A 136 2.60 -9.73 -16.84
CA PHE A 136 1.32 -9.79 -17.54
C PHE A 136 0.27 -8.84 -16.98
N THR A 137 -0.65 -8.41 -17.84
CA THR A 137 -1.87 -7.70 -17.46
C THR A 137 -3.10 -8.48 -17.92
N GLY A 138 -4.19 -8.37 -17.17
CA GLY A 138 -5.42 -9.13 -17.42
C GLY A 138 -5.35 -10.60 -16.96
N PRO A 139 -6.50 -11.27 -16.80
CA PRO A 139 -6.57 -12.62 -16.26
C PRO A 139 -6.01 -13.67 -17.23
N LEU A 140 -5.27 -14.65 -16.71
CA LEU A 140 -4.63 -15.72 -17.49
C LEU A 140 -5.64 -16.67 -18.17
N GLU A 141 -6.88 -16.74 -17.68
CA GLU A 141 -7.95 -17.56 -18.24
C GLU A 141 -8.63 -16.91 -19.46
N GLY A 142 -8.39 -15.62 -19.70
CA GLY A 142 -8.92 -14.87 -20.83
C GLY A 142 -7.86 -14.66 -21.90
N SER A 143 -7.67 -13.40 -22.28
CA SER A 143 -6.64 -12.95 -23.22
C SER A 143 -5.68 -11.99 -22.51
N PRO A 144 -4.75 -12.52 -21.68
CA PRO A 144 -3.77 -11.68 -21.00
C PRO A 144 -2.78 -11.08 -21.99
N GLU A 145 -2.30 -9.89 -21.69
CA GLU A 145 -1.14 -9.30 -22.36
C GLU A 145 0.10 -9.72 -21.59
N ILE A 146 0.98 -10.51 -22.21
CA ILE A 146 2.17 -11.09 -21.58
C ILE A 146 3.42 -10.53 -22.27
N GLU A 147 4.34 -10.00 -21.48
CA GLU A 147 5.55 -9.38 -21.97
C GLU A 147 6.80 -9.95 -21.28
N CYS A 148 7.85 -10.12 -22.06
CA CYS A 148 9.18 -10.38 -21.53
C CYS A 148 9.79 -9.05 -21.07
N ILE A 149 9.92 -8.88 -19.76
CA ILE A 149 10.36 -7.64 -19.11
C ILE A 149 11.74 -7.81 -18.49
N TYR A 150 12.54 -6.74 -18.57
CA TYR A 150 13.87 -6.69 -17.98
C TYR A 150 13.81 -6.07 -16.58
N GLN A 151 14.44 -6.74 -15.61
CA GLN A 151 14.66 -6.15 -14.29
C GLN A 151 15.94 -5.32 -14.35
N ASN A 152 15.83 -4.02 -14.12
CA ASN A 152 17.01 -3.17 -13.97
C ASN A 152 17.65 -3.42 -12.60
N GLU A 153 18.47 -4.46 -12.51
CA GLU A 153 19.25 -4.77 -11.31
C GLU A 153 20.38 -3.75 -11.17
N ALA A 154 20.17 -2.74 -10.32
CA ALA A 154 21.21 -1.91 -9.72
C ALA A 154 22.07 -1.01 -10.64
N ALA A 155 21.73 -0.78 -11.90
CA ALA A 155 22.56 0.08 -12.77
C ALA A 155 22.62 1.56 -12.34
N ASP A 156 21.67 2.07 -11.54
CA ASP A 156 21.59 3.49 -11.14
C ASP A 156 21.04 3.71 -9.71
N ASN A 157 21.19 2.76 -8.79
CA ASN A 157 20.72 2.96 -7.41
C ASN A 157 21.73 3.79 -6.59
N PHE A 158 21.94 5.06 -6.98
CA PHE A 158 22.86 6.00 -6.33
C PHE A 158 22.51 6.34 -4.87
N PHE A 159 21.38 5.84 -4.36
CA PHE A 159 20.97 5.98 -2.96
C PHE A 159 21.69 5.02 -2.02
N LEU A 160 22.24 3.91 -2.52
CA LEU A 160 22.87 2.86 -1.71
C LEU A 160 24.39 3.00 -1.56
N THR A 161 25.02 3.95 -2.26
CA THR A 161 26.45 4.27 -2.15
C THR A 161 26.68 5.50 -1.26
N GLN A 162 26.28 5.42 0.00
CA GLN A 162 26.78 6.37 1.01
C GLN A 162 28.15 5.89 1.53
N PRO A 163 29.18 6.75 1.58
CA PRO A 163 30.49 6.36 2.09
C PRO A 163 30.37 5.91 3.55
N GLY A 164 30.63 4.62 3.81
CA GLY A 164 30.59 4.01 5.15
C GLY A 164 29.62 2.83 5.31
N THR A 165 28.83 2.48 4.29
CA THR A 165 28.02 1.25 4.32
C THR A 165 28.83 0.05 3.81
N VAL A 166 28.81 -1.03 4.59
CA VAL A 166 29.34 -2.35 4.21
C VAL A 166 28.69 -2.74 2.87
N GLY A 167 29.51 -3.19 1.91
CA GLY A 167 29.19 -3.28 0.47
C GLY A 167 27.85 -3.92 0.08
N PRO A 168 27.47 -3.81 -1.21
CA PRO A 168 26.16 -4.22 -1.70
C PRO A 168 25.86 -5.66 -1.24
N LYS A 169 24.81 -5.81 -0.44
CA LYS A 169 24.30 -7.11 -0.03
C LYS A 169 23.92 -7.84 -1.33
N PRO A 170 24.41 -9.06 -1.59
CA PRO A 170 23.93 -9.81 -2.73
C PRO A 170 22.43 -10.01 -2.55
N GLU A 171 21.63 -9.35 -3.38
CA GLU A 171 20.19 -9.54 -3.47
C GLU A 171 19.96 -10.95 -4.00
N THR A 172 19.93 -11.89 -3.06
CA THR A 172 19.58 -13.28 -3.30
C THR A 172 18.07 -13.33 -3.38
N ASP A 173 17.53 -13.60 -4.58
CA ASP A 173 16.21 -14.17 -4.81
C ASP A 173 15.05 -13.63 -3.94
N LYS A 174 15.01 -12.31 -3.72
CA LYS A 174 13.86 -11.65 -3.07
C LYS A 174 13.13 -10.76 -4.04
N PHE A 175 12.41 -11.39 -4.96
CA PHE A 175 10.97 -11.17 -4.92
C PHE A 175 10.36 -12.50 -4.71
#